data_AF-A0A3M0CSD8-F1
#
_entry.id   AF-A0A3M0CSD8-F1
#
_cell.length_a   1.000
_cell.length_b   1.000
_cell.length_c   1.000
_cell.angle_alpha   90.00
_cell.angle_beta   90.00
_cell.angle_gamma   90.00
#
_symmetry.space_group_name_H-M   'P 1'
#
loop_
_entity.id
_entity.type
_entity.pdbx_description
1 polymer ?
#
loop_
_entity_poly.entity_id
_entity_poly.type
_entity_poly.pdbx_seq_one_letter_code
_entity_poly.pdbx_strand_id
1 'polypeptide(L)'
;MTQARQIPGMPWQAKVPLVVSDAVVQPVRGLQDGVLLPGAKSGVQLANGKTVTQTLLDRSYAPIRFKPSGDVDEKADEAKPPFKLIRREKPTPAIRSLPGTHVFARYLFDHYGHFLLESLSTLWFLKQYPDLPLVWVPACSLTALRPWQTRMLHLLGLRNPVRIITEPTQVDRLIVPQPGFVIQTHFSRAQADALGVVAARPVTPGKKIWLSRSRMKTGRVDNEKMLEFLLQRAGWQVVHPENHSLDEQLDWFVDAERIAGIAGSALHTLLLFREIGARVDIFARGPLISRNFITIADRLGLDQHVHYARMVSTTPGVPSYEANWSWVSLDPVLSALGVRRPVFRPNRPLRSLAVRLAAIAGRRTGGHAIALGAVNREFLEALKDLKTAVADDRRPASLPETDGALRRFDLSPELYLARCKPSAKASFILLDERMPPARLKALIDRAAPLALDDALWILPVTATDVQTHAAVFAHAFDGAPRWHPHGDGDTAGSPQGLLIAGRDLDAAPVADMLSAIDVRPLPATLPAR
;
A
#
# COMPACT_ATOMS: atom_id res chain seq x y z
N MET A 1 -9.74 -17.94 13.16
CA MET A 1 -11.18 -17.63 13.31
C MET A 1 -11.35 -16.96 14.66
N THR A 2 -11.80 -15.71 14.69
CA THR A 2 -11.90 -14.94 15.94
C THR A 2 -13.36 -14.53 16.10
N GLN A 3 -14.14 -15.32 16.83
CA GLN A 3 -15.49 -14.91 17.22
C GLN A 3 -15.37 -13.77 18.23
N ALA A 4 -15.86 -12.59 17.86
CA ALA A 4 -15.83 -11.43 18.73
C ALA A 4 -16.80 -11.61 19.90
N ARG A 5 -16.32 -11.50 21.14
CA ARG A 5 -17.21 -11.24 22.27
C ARG A 5 -17.82 -9.85 22.09
N GLN A 6 -19.15 -9.76 22.05
CA GLN A 6 -19.84 -8.48 22.24
C GLN A 6 -19.36 -7.85 23.55
N ILE A 7 -19.14 -6.54 23.55
CA ILE A 7 -19.10 -5.76 24.79
C ILE A 7 -20.55 -5.71 25.32
N PRO A 8 -20.87 -6.31 26.47
CA PRO A 8 -22.22 -6.27 27.00
C PRO A 8 -22.56 -4.85 27.51
N GLY A 9 -23.81 -4.40 27.33
CA GLY A 9 -24.37 -3.37 28.22
C GLY A 9 -24.82 -2.01 27.65
N MET A 10 -24.93 -1.80 26.32
CA MET A 10 -25.68 -0.64 25.80
C MET A 10 -26.70 -1.02 24.72
N PRO A 11 -28.01 -1.15 25.06
CA PRO A 11 -29.06 -1.23 24.06
C PRO A 11 -29.20 0.14 23.35
N TRP A 12 -28.76 0.21 22.08
CA TRP A 12 -28.98 1.37 21.23
C TRP A 12 -30.46 1.42 20.83
N GLN A 13 -31.28 2.13 21.60
CA GLN A 13 -32.66 2.45 21.25
C GLN A 13 -32.66 3.69 20.33
N ALA A 14 -33.39 3.60 19.20
CA ALA A 14 -33.58 4.73 18.30
C ALA A 14 -34.37 5.84 19.01
N LYS A 15 -33.68 6.91 19.43
CA LYS A 15 -34.32 8.07 20.07
C LYS A 15 -35.02 8.91 19.02
N VAL A 16 -36.15 9.50 19.42
CA VAL A 16 -36.91 10.49 18.63
C VAL A 16 -35.95 11.59 18.13
N PRO A 17 -36.03 12.00 16.84
CA PRO A 17 -35.21 13.09 16.32
C PRO A 17 -35.50 14.37 17.09
N LEU A 18 -34.46 15.15 17.38
CA LEU A 18 -34.66 16.44 18.04
C LEU A 18 -35.13 17.46 16.99
N VAL A 19 -36.25 18.12 17.23
CA VAL A 19 -36.69 19.27 16.43
C VAL A 19 -36.32 20.54 17.18
N VAL A 20 -35.65 21.47 16.51
CA VAL A 20 -35.26 22.77 17.07
C VAL A 20 -35.75 23.89 16.17
N SER A 21 -36.29 24.95 16.77
CA SER A 21 -36.68 26.18 16.06
C SER A 21 -35.60 27.25 16.18
N ASP A 22 -35.54 28.15 15.20
CA ASP A 22 -34.64 29.32 15.17
C ASP A 22 -33.19 28.98 15.48
N ALA A 23 -32.72 27.90 14.86
CA ALA A 23 -31.45 27.29 15.20
C ALA A 23 -30.33 27.83 14.29
N VAL A 24 -29.26 28.34 14.89
CA VAL A 24 -28.09 28.84 14.15
C VAL A 24 -27.10 27.70 13.95
N VAL A 25 -26.91 27.29 12.69
CA VAL A 25 -25.93 26.30 12.27
C VAL A 25 -24.60 27.01 12.03
N GLN A 26 -23.56 26.64 12.79
CA GLN A 26 -22.23 27.20 12.64
C GLN A 26 -21.37 26.40 11.64
N PRO A 27 -20.65 27.05 10.72
CA PRO A 27 -19.65 26.38 9.89
C PRO A 27 -18.51 25.80 10.75
N VAL A 28 -17.70 24.90 10.19
CA VAL A 28 -16.53 24.38 10.90
C VAL A 28 -15.39 25.39 10.88
N ARG A 29 -14.93 25.76 12.08
CA ARG A 29 -13.66 26.48 12.32
C ARG A 29 -12.58 25.48 12.74
N GLY A 30 -11.33 25.76 12.36
CA GLY A 30 -10.21 24.82 12.54
C GLY A 30 -10.05 23.84 11.38
N LEU A 31 -10.20 24.34 10.16
CA LEU A 31 -9.75 23.66 8.94
C LEU A 31 -8.40 24.26 8.52
N GLN A 32 -7.47 23.43 8.07
CA GLN A 32 -6.22 23.85 7.42
C GLN A 32 -6.04 22.99 6.17
N ASP A 33 -5.83 23.63 5.01
CA ASP A 33 -5.71 22.97 3.70
C ASP A 33 -6.84 21.98 3.39
N GLY A 34 -8.05 22.27 3.89
CA GLY A 34 -9.23 21.42 3.76
C GLY A 34 -9.28 20.20 4.70
N VAL A 35 -8.28 20.04 5.58
CA VAL A 35 -8.21 18.98 6.60
C VAL A 35 -8.73 19.51 7.95
N LEU A 36 -9.48 18.66 8.65
CA LEU A 36 -10.05 18.96 9.97
C LEU A 36 -8.97 18.85 11.06
N LEU A 37 -8.62 19.97 11.71
CA LEU A 37 -7.62 19.99 12.76
C LEU A 37 -8.13 19.42 14.10
N PRO A 38 -7.25 18.87 14.95
CA PRO A 38 -7.58 18.50 16.32
C PRO A 38 -8.17 19.69 17.10
N GLY A 39 -9.40 19.53 17.60
CA GLY A 39 -10.09 20.58 18.35
C GLY A 39 -10.86 21.60 17.51
N ALA A 40 -11.06 21.32 16.21
CA ALA A 40 -12.01 22.02 15.36
C ALA A 40 -13.40 22.19 16.02
N LYS A 41 -14.11 23.25 15.65
CA LYS A 41 -15.33 23.70 16.33
C LYS A 41 -16.47 23.97 15.35
N SER A 42 -17.68 23.61 15.75
CA SER A 42 -18.94 23.88 15.05
C SER A 42 -20.09 23.57 16.02
N GLY A 43 -21.30 23.41 15.50
CA GLY A 43 -22.48 22.96 16.20
C GLY A 43 -23.71 23.73 15.75
N VAL A 44 -24.87 23.18 16.07
CA VAL A 44 -26.13 23.93 16.01
C VAL A 44 -26.40 24.54 17.37
N GLN A 45 -26.83 25.79 17.38
CA GLN A 45 -27.14 26.56 18.59
C GLN A 45 -28.62 26.94 18.59
N LEU A 46 -29.26 26.84 19.75
CA LEU A 46 -30.60 27.35 19.98
C LEU A 46 -30.55 28.88 20.13
N ALA A 47 -31.69 29.56 19.95
CA ALA A 47 -31.83 31.01 20.19
C ALA A 47 -31.34 31.45 21.60
N ASN A 48 -31.40 30.58 22.61
CA ASN A 48 -30.86 30.83 23.96
C ASN A 48 -29.34 30.58 24.11
N GLY A 49 -28.61 30.42 23.00
CA GLY A 49 -27.16 30.19 22.97
C GLY A 49 -26.69 28.77 23.32
N LYS A 50 -27.57 27.86 23.76
CA LYS A 50 -27.19 26.48 24.09
C LYS A 50 -26.87 25.67 22.83
N THR A 51 -25.77 24.93 22.83
CA THR A 51 -25.39 24.00 21.75
C THR A 51 -26.22 22.72 21.80
N VAL A 52 -26.75 22.30 20.64
CA VAL A 52 -27.38 20.99 20.44
C VAL A 52 -26.28 19.91 20.35
N THR A 53 -26.05 19.19 21.44
CA THR A 53 -24.89 18.27 21.56
C THR A 53 -24.93 17.07 20.61
N GLN A 54 -26.12 16.69 20.12
CA GLN A 54 -26.33 15.65 19.10
C GLN A 54 -25.78 16.04 17.72
N THR A 55 -25.62 17.35 17.44
CA THR A 55 -25.10 17.81 16.14
C THR A 55 -23.58 17.73 16.04
N LEU A 56 -22.89 17.60 17.17
CA LEU A 56 -21.44 17.46 17.21
C LEU A 56 -20.98 16.10 16.66
N LEU A 57 -19.69 16.00 16.32
CA LEU A 57 -19.10 14.78 15.80
C LEU A 57 -18.25 14.07 16.85
N ASP A 58 -18.76 12.95 17.35
CA ASP A 58 -18.04 12.01 18.20
C ASP A 58 -17.25 11.00 17.37
N ARG A 59 -16.04 10.67 17.83
CA ARG A 59 -15.32 9.46 17.43
C ARG A 59 -14.82 8.73 18.67
N SER A 60 -14.75 7.41 18.60
CA SER A 60 -13.88 6.59 19.45
C SER A 60 -12.95 5.81 18.53
N TYR A 61 -11.75 5.52 19.02
CA TYR A 61 -10.79 4.68 18.31
C TYR A 61 -10.40 3.51 19.21
N ALA A 62 -10.85 2.33 18.81
CA ALA A 62 -10.52 1.03 19.39
C ALA A 62 -9.97 0.10 18.27
N PRO A 63 -8.89 0.49 17.57
CA PRO A 63 -8.35 -0.28 16.46
C PRO A 63 -7.81 -1.62 16.98
N ILE A 64 -8.02 -2.68 16.20
CA ILE A 64 -7.48 -4.00 16.52
C ILE A 64 -5.99 -3.98 16.23
N ARG A 65 -5.18 -4.46 17.20
CA ARG A 65 -3.73 -4.56 17.07
C ARG A 65 -3.31 -5.99 16.73
N PHE A 66 -2.30 -6.10 15.88
CA PHE A 66 -1.60 -7.35 15.59
C PHE A 66 -0.20 -7.34 16.22
N LYS A 67 0.20 -8.48 16.77
CA LYS A 67 1.58 -8.77 17.18
C LYS A 67 2.47 -8.98 15.95
N PRO A 68 3.81 -8.88 16.06
CA PRO A 68 4.71 -9.22 14.97
C PRO A 68 4.59 -10.65 14.43
N SER A 69 4.03 -11.58 15.24
CA SER A 69 3.69 -12.95 14.83
C SER A 69 2.48 -13.03 13.88
N GLY A 70 1.64 -12.01 13.83
CA GLY A 70 0.36 -11.99 13.11
C GLY A 70 -0.87 -12.30 13.97
N ASP A 71 -0.69 -12.72 15.22
CA ASP A 71 -1.79 -12.92 16.15
C ASP A 71 -2.40 -11.59 16.59
N VAL A 72 -3.69 -11.60 16.93
CA VAL A 72 -4.35 -10.46 17.57
C VAL A 72 -3.72 -10.22 18.95
N ASP A 73 -3.46 -8.96 19.28
CA ASP A 73 -2.99 -8.56 20.59
C ASP A 73 -4.17 -8.25 21.52
N GLU A 74 -4.75 -9.31 22.10
CA GLU A 74 -5.88 -9.23 23.04
C GLU A 74 -5.61 -8.32 24.26
N LYS A 75 -4.34 -8.04 24.57
CA LYS A 75 -3.93 -7.14 25.67
C LYS A 75 -3.77 -5.67 25.25
N ALA A 76 -3.89 -5.36 23.96
CA ALA A 76 -3.72 -3.99 23.45
C ALA A 76 -5.01 -3.16 23.42
N ASP A 77 -6.14 -3.74 23.86
CA ASP A 77 -7.47 -3.16 23.82
C ASP A 77 -7.74 -2.20 25.00
N GLU A 78 -7.03 -1.06 25.02
CA GLU A 78 -7.60 0.16 25.61
C GLU A 78 -8.31 0.94 24.51
N ALA A 79 -9.62 0.69 24.37
CA ALA A 79 -10.50 1.51 23.56
C ALA A 79 -10.42 2.97 24.06
N LYS A 80 -9.93 3.89 23.22
CA LYS A 80 -9.83 5.30 23.64
C LYS A 80 -11.24 5.84 23.92
N PRO A 81 -11.45 6.53 25.04
CA PRO A 81 -12.77 7.06 25.38
C PRO A 81 -13.29 7.94 24.24
N PRO A 82 -14.62 7.93 23.98
CA PRO A 82 -15.20 8.76 22.93
C PRO A 82 -14.83 10.23 23.13
N PHE A 83 -14.38 10.88 22.06
CA PHE A 83 -14.01 12.29 22.08
C PHE A 83 -14.76 13.05 20.99
N LYS A 84 -15.10 14.30 21.30
CA LYS A 84 -15.65 15.26 20.33
C LYS A 84 -14.52 15.67 19.39
N LEU A 85 -14.51 15.09 18.19
CA LEU A 85 -13.62 15.50 17.10
C LEU A 85 -13.94 16.95 16.71
N ILE A 86 -15.24 17.24 16.57
CA ILE A 86 -15.76 18.59 16.40
C ILE A 86 -16.39 19.02 17.73
N ARG A 87 -15.78 20.02 18.36
CA ARG A 87 -16.16 20.58 19.65
C ARG A 87 -17.21 21.68 19.48
N ARG A 88 -17.87 22.08 20.57
CA ARG A 88 -18.80 23.21 20.57
C ARG A 88 -18.09 24.52 20.16
N GLU A 89 -18.69 25.26 19.24
CA GLU A 89 -18.34 26.66 18.96
C GLU A 89 -19.20 27.63 19.79
N LYS A 90 -18.66 28.80 20.09
CA LYS A 90 -19.39 29.92 20.70
C LYS A 90 -20.52 30.40 19.76
N PRO A 91 -21.65 30.89 20.30
CA PRO A 91 -22.65 31.59 19.50
C PRO A 91 -22.06 32.74 18.71
N THR A 92 -22.22 32.67 17.39
CA THR A 92 -21.96 33.78 16.45
C THR A 92 -23.31 34.13 15.80
N PRO A 93 -23.70 35.41 15.69
CA PRO A 93 -24.93 35.81 15.02
C PRO A 93 -25.05 35.20 13.62
N ALA A 94 -26.29 34.90 13.21
CA ALA A 94 -26.56 34.42 11.86
C ALA A 94 -26.28 35.52 10.83
N ILE A 95 -25.63 35.15 9.72
CA ILE A 95 -25.38 35.98 8.55
C ILE A 95 -26.41 35.69 7.46
N ARG A 96 -26.92 34.44 7.39
CA ARG A 96 -28.00 34.03 6.50
C ARG A 96 -29.19 33.43 7.24
N SER A 97 -30.33 33.41 6.58
CA SER A 97 -31.53 32.68 6.99
C SER A 97 -31.90 31.62 5.93
N LEU A 98 -32.42 30.48 6.39
CA LEU A 98 -32.99 29.40 5.60
C LEU A 98 -34.42 29.13 6.08
N PRO A 99 -35.44 29.69 5.39
CA PRO A 99 -36.82 29.61 5.84
C PRO A 99 -37.42 28.21 5.69
N GLY A 100 -38.32 27.84 6.61
CA GLY A 100 -39.02 26.57 6.60
C GLY A 100 -38.24 25.38 7.17
N THR A 101 -38.79 24.17 6.98
CA THR A 101 -38.29 22.95 7.64
C THR A 101 -37.15 22.29 6.86
N HIS A 102 -36.05 22.00 7.56
CA HIS A 102 -34.84 21.39 7.02
C HIS A 102 -34.40 20.17 7.86
N VAL A 103 -33.64 19.25 7.29
CA VAL A 103 -33.05 18.10 8.02
C VAL A 103 -31.53 18.23 8.10
N PHE A 104 -30.96 18.11 9.31
CA PHE A 104 -29.52 18.13 9.52
C PHE A 104 -28.89 16.81 9.06
N ALA A 105 -28.21 16.85 7.92
CA ALA A 105 -27.60 15.71 7.26
C ALA A 105 -26.14 15.43 7.71
N ARG A 106 -25.69 16.07 8.81
CA ARG A 106 -24.36 15.92 9.45
C ARG A 106 -23.23 16.65 8.70
N TYR A 107 -21.99 16.23 8.96
CA TYR A 107 -20.79 16.87 8.43
C TYR A 107 -20.40 16.29 7.07
N LEU A 108 -20.13 17.14 6.09
CA LEU A 108 -19.72 16.76 4.73
C LEU A 108 -18.19 16.57 4.66
N PHE A 109 -17.75 15.36 4.32
CA PHE A 109 -16.35 14.99 4.15
C PHE A 109 -16.02 14.71 2.68
N ASP A 110 -14.88 15.23 2.20
CA ASP A 110 -14.37 14.95 0.84
C ASP A 110 -13.69 13.57 0.74
N HIS A 111 -13.25 12.98 1.87
CA HIS A 111 -12.66 11.63 1.86
C HIS A 111 -13.76 10.55 1.73
N TYR A 112 -13.71 9.76 0.66
CA TYR A 112 -14.69 8.71 0.30
C TYR A 112 -15.19 7.86 1.49
N GLY A 113 -14.27 7.32 2.30
CA GLY A 113 -14.64 6.51 3.46
C GLY A 113 -15.31 7.31 4.59
N HIS A 114 -14.97 8.58 4.77
CA HIS A 114 -15.61 9.43 5.78
C HIS A 114 -16.97 9.96 5.27
N PHE A 115 -17.15 10.12 3.96
CA PHE A 115 -18.45 10.39 3.38
C PHE A 115 -19.43 9.24 3.65
N LEU A 116 -19.06 8.00 3.31
CA LEU A 116 -19.86 6.81 3.57
C LEU A 116 -20.18 6.59 5.06
N LEU A 117 -19.19 6.75 5.95
CA LEU A 117 -19.34 6.38 7.35
C LEU A 117 -19.84 7.52 8.27
N GLU A 118 -19.62 8.79 7.92
CA GLU A 118 -19.98 9.93 8.77
C GLU A 118 -20.93 10.92 8.09
N SER A 119 -20.70 11.30 6.83
CA SER A 119 -21.63 12.20 6.10
C SER A 119 -22.98 11.54 5.80
N LEU A 120 -22.98 10.23 5.57
CA LEU A 120 -24.20 9.44 5.38
C LEU A 120 -24.68 8.75 6.67
N SER A 121 -24.08 9.04 7.84
CA SER A 121 -24.38 8.36 9.12
C SER A 121 -25.84 8.41 9.57
N THR A 122 -26.67 9.29 9.00
CA THR A 122 -28.09 9.48 9.33
C THR A 122 -29.04 9.07 8.19
N LEU A 123 -28.53 8.42 7.13
CA LEU A 123 -29.25 8.07 5.91
C LEU A 123 -30.60 7.37 6.16
N TRP A 124 -30.66 6.49 7.17
CA TRP A 124 -31.90 5.81 7.60
C TRP A 124 -33.07 6.75 7.87
N PHE A 125 -32.77 7.98 8.31
CA PHE A 125 -33.73 9.03 8.58
C PHE A 125 -33.95 9.92 7.35
N LEU A 126 -32.87 10.29 6.64
CA LEU A 126 -32.95 11.21 5.49
C LEU A 126 -33.90 10.69 4.40
N LYS A 127 -33.92 9.37 4.17
CA LYS A 127 -34.80 8.70 3.18
C LYS A 127 -36.30 8.81 3.50
N GLN A 128 -36.68 9.21 4.71
CA GLN A 128 -38.08 9.36 5.13
C GLN A 128 -38.66 10.74 4.78
N TYR A 129 -37.82 11.68 4.33
CA TYR A 129 -38.22 13.07 4.05
C TYR A 129 -37.69 13.54 2.68
N PRO A 130 -38.14 12.94 1.56
CA PRO A 130 -37.58 13.22 0.23
C PRO A 130 -37.71 14.68 -0.23
N ASP A 131 -38.73 15.38 0.26
CA ASP A 131 -39.04 16.76 -0.15
C ASP A 131 -38.36 17.84 0.71
N LEU A 132 -37.83 17.47 1.89
CA LEU A 132 -37.19 18.43 2.80
C LEU A 132 -35.74 18.69 2.39
N PRO A 133 -35.27 19.96 2.40
CA PRO A 133 -33.87 20.26 2.11
C PRO A 133 -32.92 19.69 3.18
N LEU A 134 -31.77 19.18 2.71
CA LEU A 134 -30.74 18.57 3.54
C LEU A 134 -29.61 19.55 3.84
N VAL A 135 -29.35 19.79 5.12
CA VAL A 135 -28.35 20.72 5.64
C VAL A 135 -27.08 19.97 6.01
N TRP A 136 -26.02 20.17 5.23
CA TRP A 136 -24.68 19.68 5.52
C TRP A 136 -23.75 20.80 5.95
N VAL A 137 -22.85 20.50 6.90
CA VAL A 137 -21.77 21.42 7.30
C VAL A 137 -20.44 20.83 6.81
N PRO A 138 -19.66 21.51 5.95
CA PRO A 138 -18.37 21.02 5.50
C PRO A 138 -17.39 20.81 6.66
N ALA A 139 -16.81 19.62 6.75
CA ALA A 139 -15.61 19.33 7.55
C ALA A 139 -14.33 19.39 6.69
N CYS A 140 -14.38 20.19 5.63
CA CYS A 140 -13.37 20.38 4.59
C CYS A 140 -13.72 21.64 3.77
N SER A 141 -12.91 22.03 2.79
CA SER A 141 -13.13 23.25 1.97
C SER A 141 -14.20 23.12 0.88
N LEU A 142 -15.12 22.14 0.97
CA LEU A 142 -16.17 21.94 -0.04
C LEU A 142 -17.29 22.97 0.11
N THR A 143 -17.61 23.68 -0.97
CA THR A 143 -18.79 24.55 -1.10
C THR A 143 -19.93 23.88 -1.88
N ALA A 144 -19.64 22.78 -2.58
CA ALA A 144 -20.57 21.97 -3.37
C ALA A 144 -20.24 20.48 -3.22
N LEU A 145 -21.19 19.61 -3.53
CA LEU A 145 -20.95 18.17 -3.61
C LEU A 145 -20.05 17.83 -4.81
N ARG A 146 -19.11 16.90 -4.63
CA ARG A 146 -18.33 16.30 -5.72
C ARG A 146 -19.27 15.47 -6.63
N PRO A 147 -18.95 15.30 -7.93
CA PRO A 147 -19.76 14.48 -8.84
C PRO A 147 -20.02 13.06 -8.32
N TRP A 148 -19.03 12.41 -7.70
CA TRP A 148 -19.17 11.08 -7.12
C TRP A 148 -20.06 11.06 -5.86
N GLN A 149 -20.08 12.14 -5.05
CA GLN A 149 -20.98 12.27 -3.91
C GLN A 149 -22.42 12.41 -4.38
N THR A 150 -22.68 13.26 -5.38
CA THR A 150 -24.00 13.43 -6.01
C THR A 150 -24.47 12.10 -6.62
N ARG A 151 -23.61 11.39 -7.35
CA ARG A 151 -23.93 10.07 -7.93
C ARG A 151 -24.29 9.04 -6.85
N MET A 152 -23.58 9.05 -5.72
CA MET A 152 -23.83 8.17 -4.58
C MET A 152 -25.15 8.50 -3.88
N LEU A 153 -25.47 9.79 -3.67
CA LEU A 153 -26.77 10.21 -3.14
C LEU A 153 -27.91 9.76 -4.05
N HIS A 154 -27.79 9.96 -5.37
CA HIS A 154 -28.77 9.51 -6.35
C HIS A 154 -28.96 7.98 -6.34
N LEU A 155 -27.87 7.20 -6.22
CA LEU A 155 -27.93 5.74 -6.07
C LEU A 155 -28.70 5.34 -4.81
N LEU A 156 -28.50 6.05 -3.70
CA LEU A 156 -29.17 5.81 -2.42
C LEU A 156 -30.62 6.32 -2.37
N GLY A 157 -31.11 6.95 -3.45
CA GLY A 157 -32.46 7.48 -3.59
C GLY A 157 -32.66 8.91 -3.09
N LEU A 158 -31.59 9.63 -2.73
CA LEU A 158 -31.66 11.02 -2.26
C LEU A 158 -31.60 11.97 -3.44
N ARG A 159 -32.65 12.77 -3.63
CA ARG A 159 -32.76 13.86 -4.62
C ARG A 159 -33.16 15.20 -3.99
N ASN A 160 -33.13 15.26 -2.66
CA ASN A 160 -33.48 16.43 -1.86
C ASN A 160 -32.68 17.68 -2.27
N PRO A 161 -33.25 18.90 -2.11
CA PRO A 161 -32.48 20.13 -2.24
C PRO A 161 -31.32 20.17 -1.23
N VAL A 162 -30.11 20.46 -1.71
CA VAL A 162 -28.90 20.44 -0.89
C VAL A 162 -28.55 21.85 -0.38
N ARG A 163 -28.34 21.99 0.93
CA ARG A 163 -27.88 23.23 1.58
C ARG A 163 -26.54 22.97 2.28
N ILE A 164 -25.49 23.63 1.80
CA ILE A 164 -24.13 23.53 2.37
C ILE A 164 -23.86 24.80 3.17
N ILE A 165 -23.54 24.66 4.45
CA ILE A 165 -23.40 25.78 5.39
C ILE A 165 -21.93 26.19 5.53
N THR A 166 -21.55 27.24 4.81
CA THR A 166 -20.19 27.84 4.85
C THR A 166 -20.08 29.04 5.78
N GLU A 167 -21.19 29.59 6.25
CA GLU A 167 -21.28 30.76 7.14
C GLU A 167 -22.41 30.58 8.17
N PRO A 168 -22.40 31.29 9.32
CA PRO A 168 -23.43 31.15 10.35
C PRO A 168 -24.84 31.38 9.77
N THR A 169 -25.70 30.38 9.86
CA THR A 169 -27.00 30.38 9.17
C THR A 169 -28.13 29.99 10.12
N GLN A 170 -29.13 30.85 10.28
CA GLN A 170 -30.36 30.53 11.01
C GLN A 170 -31.27 29.66 10.15
N VAL A 171 -31.94 28.71 10.79
CA VAL A 171 -32.92 27.81 10.17
C VAL A 171 -34.19 27.82 11.02
N ASP A 172 -35.33 28.17 10.43
CA ASP A 172 -36.61 28.31 11.16
C ASP A 172 -36.97 27.05 11.95
N ARG A 173 -36.80 25.87 11.31
CA ARG A 173 -37.05 24.57 11.93
C ARG A 173 -36.07 23.52 11.39
N LEU A 174 -35.15 23.07 12.23
CA LEU A 174 -34.16 22.05 11.89
C LEU A 174 -34.48 20.73 12.62
N ILE A 175 -34.57 19.64 11.86
CA ILE A 175 -34.72 18.27 12.38
C ILE A 175 -33.32 17.64 12.51
N VAL A 176 -32.96 17.19 13.70
CA VAL A 176 -31.66 16.61 14.04
C VAL A 176 -31.79 15.12 14.35
N PRO A 177 -31.54 14.23 13.36
CA PRO A 177 -31.54 12.78 13.56
C PRO A 177 -30.28 12.27 14.26
N GLN A 178 -30.38 11.08 14.85
CA GLN A 178 -29.23 10.40 15.46
C GLN A 178 -28.46 9.55 14.44
N PRO A 179 -27.11 9.51 14.52
CA PRO A 179 -26.31 8.71 13.62
C PRO A 179 -26.54 7.21 13.87
N GLY A 180 -26.97 6.49 12.84
CA GLY A 180 -27.01 5.03 12.79
C GLY A 180 -25.67 4.39 12.45
N PHE A 181 -24.63 5.16 12.09
CA PHE A 181 -23.24 4.71 12.05
C PHE A 181 -22.35 5.63 12.90
N VAL A 182 -21.52 5.05 13.75
CA VAL A 182 -20.49 5.74 14.54
C VAL A 182 -19.19 4.94 14.44
N ILE A 183 -18.11 5.61 14.04
CA ILE A 183 -16.81 4.98 13.76
C ILE A 183 -16.35 4.11 14.95
N GLN A 184 -15.91 2.90 14.60
CA GLN A 184 -15.36 1.84 15.46
C GLN A 184 -16.23 1.43 16.67
N THR A 185 -17.51 1.79 16.67
CA THR A 185 -18.40 1.61 17.83
C THR A 185 -19.79 1.10 17.49
N HIS A 186 -20.47 1.68 16.50
CA HIS A 186 -21.88 1.35 16.24
C HIS A 186 -22.23 1.37 14.75
N PHE A 187 -23.07 0.43 14.34
CA PHE A 187 -23.75 0.40 13.05
C PHE A 187 -25.13 -0.23 13.25
N SER A 188 -26.21 0.53 13.04
CA SER A 188 -27.60 0.11 13.27
C SER A 188 -28.15 -0.69 12.09
N ARG A 189 -29.18 -1.51 12.33
CA ARG A 189 -29.83 -2.28 11.25
C ARG A 189 -30.50 -1.35 10.23
N ALA A 190 -31.27 -0.37 10.70
CA ALA A 190 -31.91 0.63 9.83
C ALA A 190 -30.92 1.43 8.96
N GLN A 191 -29.72 1.70 9.46
CA GLN A 191 -28.67 2.35 8.66
C GLN A 191 -28.05 1.40 7.63
N ALA A 192 -27.91 0.10 7.94
CA ALA A 192 -27.47 -0.90 6.99
C ALA A 192 -28.49 -1.08 5.86
N ASP A 193 -29.77 -1.23 6.19
CA ASP A 193 -30.87 -1.36 5.22
C ASP A 193 -31.04 -0.09 4.35
N ALA A 194 -30.71 1.09 4.90
CA ALA A 194 -30.75 2.34 4.15
C ALA A 194 -29.61 2.50 3.14
N LEU A 195 -28.42 1.97 3.47
CA LEU A 195 -27.22 1.95 2.61
C LEU A 195 -27.30 0.83 1.55
N GLY A 196 -27.76 -0.36 1.93
CA GLY A 196 -27.87 -1.55 1.09
C GLY A 196 -28.96 -1.41 0.02
N VAL A 197 -28.64 -0.76 -1.09
CA VAL A 197 -29.57 -0.52 -2.21
C VAL A 197 -29.28 -1.38 -3.44
N VAL A 198 -28.02 -1.82 -3.60
CA VAL A 198 -27.58 -2.68 -4.71
C VAL A 198 -27.87 -4.14 -4.38
N ALA A 199 -28.54 -4.85 -5.29
CA ALA A 199 -28.69 -6.29 -5.21
C ALA A 199 -27.45 -6.98 -5.77
N ALA A 200 -26.97 -8.05 -5.11
CA ALA A 200 -25.98 -8.92 -5.69
C ALA A 200 -26.57 -9.71 -6.87
N ARG A 201 -25.69 -10.18 -7.75
CA ARG A 201 -25.96 -11.20 -8.76
C ARG A 201 -25.38 -12.54 -8.28
N PRO A 202 -25.81 -13.68 -8.85
CA PRO A 202 -25.16 -14.96 -8.60
C PRO A 202 -23.65 -14.85 -8.85
N VAL A 203 -22.85 -15.42 -7.94
CA VAL A 203 -21.38 -15.38 -8.00
C VAL A 203 -20.87 -16.01 -9.29
N THR A 204 -20.02 -15.28 -10.02
CA THR A 204 -19.31 -15.75 -11.21
C THR A 204 -18.04 -16.51 -10.77
N PRO A 205 -17.94 -17.84 -10.99
CA PRO A 205 -16.77 -18.62 -10.59
C PRO A 205 -15.48 -18.10 -11.22
N GLY A 206 -14.42 -18.02 -10.42
CA GLY A 206 -13.11 -17.49 -10.80
C GLY A 206 -13.01 -15.96 -10.82
N LYS A 207 -14.11 -15.19 -10.65
CA LYS A 207 -14.07 -13.72 -10.60
C LYS A 207 -13.49 -13.23 -9.28
N LYS A 208 -12.15 -13.07 -9.25
CA LYS A 208 -11.37 -12.63 -8.09
C LYS A 208 -10.81 -11.23 -8.31
N ILE A 209 -11.15 -10.28 -7.45
CA ILE A 209 -10.79 -8.86 -7.55
C ILE A 209 -9.70 -8.51 -6.53
N TRP A 210 -8.61 -7.85 -6.96
CA TRP A 210 -7.63 -7.22 -6.07
C TRP A 210 -7.74 -5.69 -6.11
N LEU A 211 -8.10 -5.10 -4.98
CA LEU A 211 -8.19 -3.65 -4.76
C LEU A 211 -6.81 -3.07 -4.45
N SER A 212 -6.11 -2.68 -5.52
CA SER A 212 -4.75 -2.14 -5.42
C SER A 212 -4.72 -0.70 -4.91
N ARG A 213 -3.62 -0.33 -4.26
CA ARG A 213 -3.28 1.03 -3.85
C ARG A 213 -2.01 1.54 -4.53
N SER A 214 -1.44 0.81 -5.49
CA SER A 214 -0.11 1.09 -6.07
C SER A 214 -0.02 2.38 -6.89
N ARG A 215 -1.17 2.93 -7.31
CA ARG A 215 -1.30 4.20 -8.04
C ARG A 215 -1.68 5.39 -7.15
N MET A 216 -1.93 5.18 -5.85
CA MET A 216 -2.21 6.28 -4.93
C MET A 216 -0.97 7.16 -4.70
N LYS A 217 -1.21 8.47 -4.54
CA LYS A 217 -0.14 9.44 -4.21
C LYS A 217 0.39 9.26 -2.78
N THR A 218 -0.52 9.06 -1.83
CA THR A 218 -0.26 8.83 -0.41
C THR A 218 -0.96 7.55 0.07
N GLY A 219 -0.43 6.93 1.11
CA GLY A 219 -0.96 5.69 1.64
C GLY A 219 -0.80 4.48 0.71
N ARG A 220 0.13 4.56 -0.25
CA ARG A 220 0.39 3.52 -1.26
C ARG A 220 1.25 2.39 -0.67
N VAL A 221 1.37 1.30 -1.42
CA VAL A 221 2.30 0.21 -1.08
C VAL A 221 3.33 0.06 -2.19
N ASP A 222 4.59 0.41 -1.92
CA ASP A 222 5.60 0.61 -2.98
C ASP A 222 5.91 -0.68 -3.74
N ASN A 223 5.97 -1.82 -3.03
CA ASN A 223 6.21 -3.14 -3.61
C ASN A 223 4.95 -3.89 -4.06
N GLU A 224 3.78 -3.23 -4.08
CA GLU A 224 2.52 -3.84 -4.51
C GLU A 224 2.50 -4.18 -6.00
N LYS A 225 3.20 -3.45 -6.87
CA LYS A 225 3.28 -3.76 -8.31
C LYS A 225 3.79 -5.18 -8.61
N MET A 226 4.66 -5.72 -7.74
CA MET A 226 5.11 -7.12 -7.83
C MET A 226 3.99 -8.09 -7.44
N LEU A 227 3.17 -7.75 -6.43
CA LEU A 227 1.98 -8.53 -6.09
C LEU A 227 0.97 -8.49 -7.25
N GLU A 228 0.68 -7.31 -7.81
CA GLU A 228 -0.25 -7.15 -8.96
C GLU A 228 0.11 -8.09 -10.11
N PHE A 229 1.37 -8.11 -10.52
CA PHE A 229 1.87 -8.99 -11.57
C PHE A 229 1.66 -10.49 -11.25
N LEU A 230 1.94 -10.89 -10.00
CA LEU A 230 1.75 -12.28 -9.56
C LEU A 230 0.27 -12.66 -9.48
N LEU A 231 -0.60 -11.75 -9.04
CA LEU A 231 -2.05 -11.96 -8.95
C LEU A 231 -2.69 -12.02 -10.34
N GLN A 232 -2.31 -11.12 -11.26
CA GLN A 232 -2.77 -11.15 -12.66
C GLN A 232 -2.43 -12.49 -13.34
N ARG A 233 -1.20 -12.99 -13.16
CA ARG A 233 -0.79 -14.30 -13.67
C ARG A 233 -1.52 -15.48 -13.01
N ALA A 234 -2.11 -15.28 -11.83
CA ALA A 234 -2.98 -16.24 -11.15
C ALA A 234 -4.48 -16.01 -11.44
N GLY A 235 -4.82 -15.23 -12.47
CA GLY A 235 -6.20 -14.96 -12.89
C GLY A 235 -6.99 -14.07 -11.93
N TRP A 236 -6.34 -13.13 -11.25
CA TRP A 236 -7.01 -12.07 -10.52
C TRP A 236 -7.15 -10.81 -11.38
N GLN A 237 -8.29 -10.17 -11.31
CA GLN A 237 -8.50 -8.82 -11.84
C GLN A 237 -7.96 -7.80 -10.84
N VAL A 238 -6.82 -7.19 -11.16
CA VAL A 238 -6.27 -6.06 -10.40
C VAL A 238 -6.97 -4.77 -10.84
N VAL A 239 -7.49 -4.01 -9.90
CA VAL A 239 -8.17 -2.72 -10.14
C VAL A 239 -7.62 -1.63 -9.22
N HIS A 240 -7.75 -0.37 -9.64
CA HIS A 240 -7.25 0.82 -8.92
C HIS A 240 -8.41 1.79 -8.67
N PRO A 241 -9.24 1.57 -7.62
CA PRO A 241 -10.56 2.19 -7.46
C PRO A 241 -10.57 3.72 -7.53
N GLU A 242 -9.47 4.38 -7.16
CA GLU A 242 -9.30 5.83 -7.21
C GLU A 242 -9.35 6.43 -8.63
N ASN A 243 -9.26 5.61 -9.67
CA ASN A 243 -9.33 6.02 -11.08
C ASN A 243 -10.66 5.69 -11.77
N HIS A 244 -11.62 5.11 -11.04
CA HIS A 244 -12.88 4.60 -11.60
C HIS A 244 -14.10 5.20 -10.93
N SER A 245 -15.18 5.33 -11.70
CA SER A 245 -16.49 5.78 -11.22
C SER A 245 -17.08 4.84 -10.15
N LEU A 246 -18.07 5.33 -9.42
CA LEU A 246 -18.82 4.50 -8.46
C LEU A 246 -19.46 3.30 -9.14
N ASP A 247 -19.98 3.48 -10.36
CA ASP A 247 -20.74 2.45 -11.06
C ASP A 247 -19.83 1.30 -11.53
N GLU A 248 -18.64 1.61 -12.07
CA GLU A 248 -17.60 0.62 -12.37
C GLU A 248 -17.17 -0.17 -11.11
N GLN A 249 -17.03 0.51 -9.97
CA GLN A 249 -16.68 -0.15 -8.70
C GLN A 249 -17.77 -1.14 -8.26
N LEU A 250 -19.05 -0.83 -8.47
CA LEU A 250 -20.16 -1.72 -8.15
C LEU A 250 -20.19 -2.95 -9.08
N ASP A 251 -19.94 -2.76 -10.38
CA ASP A 251 -19.89 -3.84 -11.38
C ASP A 251 -18.74 -4.84 -11.18
N TRP A 252 -17.68 -4.46 -10.45
CA TRP A 252 -16.65 -5.42 -10.04
C TRP A 252 -17.14 -6.37 -8.94
N PHE A 253 -17.96 -5.90 -8.00
CA PHE A 253 -18.32 -6.62 -6.78
C PHE A 253 -19.61 -7.42 -6.87
N VAL A 254 -20.54 -6.98 -7.72
CA VAL A 254 -21.92 -7.49 -7.80
C VAL A 254 -22.05 -9.00 -7.98
N ASP A 255 -21.12 -9.64 -8.68
CA ASP A 255 -21.02 -11.09 -8.95
C ASP A 255 -19.62 -11.66 -8.63
N ALA A 256 -18.83 -10.98 -7.81
CA ALA A 256 -17.48 -11.45 -7.46
C ALA A 256 -17.54 -12.73 -6.61
N GLU A 257 -16.63 -13.68 -6.87
CA GLU A 257 -16.38 -14.81 -5.97
C GLU A 257 -15.51 -14.37 -4.78
N ARG A 258 -14.53 -13.51 -5.07
CA ARG A 258 -13.53 -13.12 -4.07
C ARG A 258 -13.10 -11.68 -4.25
N ILE A 259 -13.08 -10.92 -3.18
CA ILE A 259 -12.63 -9.52 -3.14
C ILE A 259 -11.50 -9.43 -2.14
N ALA A 260 -10.33 -9.00 -2.56
CA ALA A 260 -9.17 -8.86 -1.68
C ALA A 260 -8.55 -7.48 -1.81
N GLY A 261 -7.90 -6.99 -0.74
CA GLY A 261 -7.18 -5.73 -0.79
C GLY A 261 -6.60 -5.29 0.54
N ILE A 262 -5.86 -4.19 0.51
CA ILE A 262 -5.30 -3.58 1.72
C ILE A 262 -6.37 -2.73 2.42
N ALA A 263 -6.42 -2.79 3.75
CA ALA A 263 -7.36 -2.08 4.60
C ALA A 263 -7.44 -0.58 4.27
N GLY A 264 -8.56 -0.16 3.67
CA GLY A 264 -8.77 1.18 3.15
C GLY A 264 -10.22 1.42 2.72
N SER A 265 -10.50 2.64 2.28
CA SER A 265 -11.87 3.13 1.99
C SER A 265 -12.59 2.44 0.84
N ALA A 266 -11.87 1.86 -0.13
CA ALA A 266 -12.47 1.13 -1.25
C ALA A 266 -13.32 -0.09 -0.81
N LEU A 267 -12.95 -0.74 0.29
CA LEU A 267 -13.70 -1.85 0.88
C LEU A 267 -15.03 -1.39 1.53
N HIS A 268 -15.19 -0.09 1.81
CA HIS A 268 -16.46 0.43 2.33
C HIS A 268 -17.55 0.55 1.25
N THR A 269 -17.22 0.43 -0.04
CA THR A 269 -18.21 0.34 -1.13
C THR A 269 -19.16 -0.87 -0.95
N LEU A 270 -18.71 -1.93 -0.24
CA LEU A 270 -19.54 -3.09 0.10
C LEU A 270 -20.78 -2.73 0.95
N LEU A 271 -20.79 -1.58 1.65
CA LEU A 271 -21.96 -1.07 2.38
C LEU A 271 -23.16 -0.77 1.49
N LEU A 272 -22.94 -0.58 0.19
CA LEU A 272 -24.00 -0.23 -0.76
C LEU A 272 -24.81 -1.46 -1.21
N PHE A 273 -24.35 -2.66 -0.88
CA PHE A 273 -25.00 -3.92 -1.24
C PHE A 273 -25.91 -4.43 -0.13
N ARG A 274 -27.02 -5.06 -0.51
CA ARG A 274 -27.95 -5.75 0.41
C ARG A 274 -27.34 -7.01 1.01
N GLU A 275 -26.58 -7.71 0.19
CA GLU A 275 -25.89 -8.96 0.48
C GLU A 275 -24.65 -9.04 -0.41
N ILE A 276 -23.63 -9.80 0.01
CA ILE A 276 -22.41 -10.06 -0.76
C ILE A 276 -22.14 -11.56 -0.67
N GLY A 277 -22.19 -12.26 -1.81
CA GLY A 277 -21.80 -13.67 -1.89
C GLY A 277 -20.28 -13.89 -1.96
N ALA A 278 -19.50 -12.81 -2.09
CA ALA A 278 -18.06 -12.87 -2.21
C ALA A 278 -17.37 -13.09 -0.87
N ARG A 279 -16.32 -13.93 -0.86
CA ARG A 279 -15.34 -13.95 0.23
C ARG A 279 -14.50 -12.67 0.20
N VAL A 280 -14.29 -12.04 1.36
CA VAL A 280 -13.56 -10.77 1.50
C VAL A 280 -12.26 -10.93 2.29
N ASP A 281 -11.10 -10.74 1.66
CA ASP A 281 -9.78 -10.86 2.30
C ASP A 281 -9.10 -9.48 2.47
N ILE A 282 -8.98 -9.00 3.72
CA ILE A 282 -8.48 -7.66 4.05
C ILE A 282 -7.08 -7.73 4.69
N PHE A 283 -6.09 -7.09 4.07
CA PHE A 283 -4.72 -7.03 4.59
C PHE A 283 -4.50 -5.77 5.43
N ALA A 284 -4.12 -5.92 6.70
CA ALA A 284 -3.86 -4.79 7.59
C ALA A 284 -2.68 -3.93 7.11
N ARG A 285 -2.87 -2.61 7.09
CA ARG A 285 -1.84 -1.63 6.71
C ARG A 285 -1.02 -1.23 7.94
N GLY A 286 -0.02 -2.05 8.26
CA GLY A 286 0.74 -1.95 9.52
C GLY A 286 0.07 -2.72 10.67
N PRO A 287 0.53 -2.56 11.93
CA PRO A 287 0.11 -3.37 13.07
C PRO A 287 -1.28 -3.00 13.64
N LEU A 288 -2.01 -2.07 13.02
CA LEU A 288 -3.33 -1.63 13.46
C LEU A 288 -4.32 -1.71 12.30
N ILE A 289 -5.54 -2.18 12.58
CA ILE A 289 -6.67 -2.13 11.64
C ILE A 289 -7.91 -1.49 12.30
N SER A 290 -8.68 -0.72 11.53
CA SER A 290 -9.90 -0.07 12.02
C SER A 290 -10.96 -1.11 12.39
N ARG A 291 -11.51 -1.05 13.61
CA ARG A 291 -12.62 -1.91 14.05
C ARG A 291 -13.88 -1.79 13.16
N ASN A 292 -13.99 -0.73 12.35
CA ASN A 292 -15.02 -0.59 11.30
C ASN A 292 -15.16 -1.85 10.44
N PHE A 293 -14.05 -2.49 10.03
CA PHE A 293 -14.13 -3.68 9.17
C PHE A 293 -14.82 -4.86 9.86
N ILE A 294 -14.68 -4.99 11.18
CA ILE A 294 -15.40 -6.02 11.95
C ILE A 294 -16.86 -5.60 12.14
N THR A 295 -17.12 -4.37 12.60
CA THR A 295 -18.48 -3.85 12.79
C THR A 295 -19.34 -3.88 11.51
N ILE A 296 -18.72 -3.69 10.35
CA ILE A 296 -19.38 -3.81 9.04
C ILE A 296 -19.62 -5.27 8.67
N ALA A 297 -18.62 -6.14 8.81
CA ALA A 297 -18.78 -7.57 8.53
C ALA A 297 -19.84 -8.23 9.42
N ASP A 298 -19.84 -7.97 10.72
CA ASP A 298 -20.84 -8.49 11.67
C ASP A 298 -22.26 -8.02 11.33
N ARG A 299 -22.42 -6.77 10.86
CA ARG A 299 -23.73 -6.19 10.53
C ARG A 299 -24.28 -6.71 9.20
N LEU A 300 -23.42 -6.93 8.21
CA LEU A 300 -23.80 -7.38 6.87
C LEU A 300 -23.71 -8.90 6.67
N GLY A 301 -23.11 -9.64 7.61
CA GLY A 301 -22.90 -11.09 7.49
C GLY A 301 -21.82 -11.48 6.48
N LEU A 302 -20.77 -10.66 6.31
CA LEU A 302 -19.73 -10.91 5.30
C LEU A 302 -18.85 -12.11 5.68
N ASP A 303 -18.52 -12.97 4.71
CA ASP A 303 -17.41 -13.93 4.82
C ASP A 303 -16.07 -13.19 4.73
N GLN A 304 -15.71 -12.51 5.82
CA GLN A 304 -14.56 -11.62 5.88
C GLN A 304 -13.39 -12.21 6.70
N HIS A 305 -12.24 -12.30 6.06
CA HIS A 305 -10.97 -12.66 6.70
C HIS A 305 -10.03 -11.47 6.76
N VAL A 306 -9.56 -11.12 7.96
CA VAL A 306 -8.52 -10.12 8.16
C VAL A 306 -7.17 -10.82 8.29
N HIS A 307 -6.20 -10.37 7.49
CA HIS A 307 -4.84 -10.92 7.42
C HIS A 307 -3.82 -9.88 7.87
N TYR A 308 -2.80 -10.33 8.61
CA TYR A 308 -1.62 -9.52 8.89
C TYR A 308 -0.43 -10.03 8.09
N ALA A 309 0.12 -9.17 7.23
CA ALA A 309 1.41 -9.37 6.59
C ALA A 309 2.31 -8.20 7.00
N ARG A 310 3.46 -8.48 7.63
CA ARG A 310 4.32 -7.44 8.20
C ARG A 310 4.74 -6.41 7.15
N MET A 311 4.52 -5.14 7.46
CA MET A 311 4.92 -4.00 6.64
C MET A 311 5.87 -3.08 7.41
N VAL A 312 6.68 -2.33 6.68
CA VAL A 312 7.47 -1.20 7.17
C VAL A 312 7.00 0.09 6.49
N SER A 313 7.01 1.21 7.21
CA SER A 313 6.71 2.52 6.60
C SER A 313 7.92 2.98 5.80
N THR A 314 7.70 3.41 4.57
CA THR A 314 8.72 4.00 3.69
C THR A 314 8.74 5.53 3.77
N THR A 315 7.78 6.12 4.47
CA THR A 315 7.71 7.56 4.79
C THR A 315 7.47 7.74 6.30
N PRO A 316 8.48 7.49 7.16
CA PRO A 316 8.36 7.71 8.60
C PRO A 316 8.11 9.20 8.92
N GLY A 317 7.45 9.48 10.04
CA GLY A 317 7.09 10.84 10.47
C GLY A 317 5.77 11.38 9.91
N VAL A 318 5.24 10.79 8.83
CA VAL A 318 3.92 11.11 8.26
C VAL A 318 2.80 10.39 9.03
N PRO A 319 1.58 10.96 9.21
CA PRO A 319 0.45 10.26 9.80
C PRO A 319 0.17 8.90 9.14
N SER A 320 -0.13 7.87 9.93
CA SER A 320 -0.17 6.47 9.45
C SER A 320 -1.17 6.18 8.31
N TYR A 321 -2.19 7.03 8.14
CA TYR A 321 -3.16 6.91 7.06
C TYR A 321 -2.64 7.47 5.72
N GLU A 322 -1.72 8.42 5.75
CA GLU A 322 -0.99 9.00 4.60
C GLU A 322 0.35 8.30 4.33
N ALA A 323 0.97 7.71 5.35
CA ALA A 323 2.25 7.03 5.23
C ALA A 323 2.22 5.92 4.17
N ASN A 324 3.26 5.86 3.34
CA ASN A 324 3.50 4.78 2.38
C ASN A 324 4.17 3.59 3.08
N TRP A 325 3.95 2.40 2.53
CA TRP A 325 4.39 1.15 3.15
C TRP A 325 5.05 0.20 2.15
N SER A 326 5.84 -0.75 2.65
CA SER A 326 6.31 -1.90 1.90
C SER A 326 6.13 -3.18 2.71
N TRP A 327 5.64 -4.26 2.09
CA TRP A 327 5.62 -5.58 2.72
C TRP A 327 7.04 -6.12 2.89
N VAL A 328 7.35 -6.67 4.07
CA VAL A 328 8.63 -7.34 4.34
C VAL A 328 8.76 -8.63 3.50
N SER A 329 7.66 -9.37 3.36
CA SER A 329 7.51 -10.41 2.34
C SER A 329 6.08 -10.43 1.78
N LEU A 330 5.96 -10.76 0.49
CA LEU A 330 4.70 -11.06 -0.18
C LEU A 330 4.20 -12.49 0.12
N ASP A 331 5.02 -13.38 0.67
CA ASP A 331 4.66 -14.79 0.85
C ASP A 331 3.42 -15.02 1.72
N PRO A 332 3.21 -14.31 2.86
CA PRO A 332 1.96 -14.42 3.62
C PRO A 332 0.73 -13.95 2.83
N VAL A 333 0.89 -12.91 1.99
CA VAL A 333 -0.18 -12.36 1.15
C VAL A 333 -0.56 -13.35 0.05
N LEU A 334 0.45 -13.85 -0.69
CA LEU A 334 0.27 -14.83 -1.75
C LEU A 334 -0.33 -16.14 -1.21
N SER A 335 0.15 -16.61 -0.06
CA SER A 335 -0.38 -17.80 0.63
C SER A 335 -1.85 -17.63 1.04
N ALA A 336 -2.21 -16.52 1.69
CA ALA A 336 -3.60 -16.21 2.05
C ALA A 336 -4.52 -16.13 0.81
N LEU A 337 -4.00 -15.64 -0.32
CA LEU A 337 -4.71 -15.56 -1.60
C LEU A 337 -4.70 -16.88 -2.41
N GLY A 338 -4.04 -17.94 -1.92
CA GLY A 338 -3.94 -19.23 -2.61
C GLY A 338 -3.04 -19.20 -3.85
N VAL A 339 -2.19 -18.18 -4.01
CA VAL A 339 -1.34 -17.96 -5.18
C VAL A 339 0.05 -18.53 -4.90
N ARG A 340 0.46 -19.52 -5.70
CA ARG A 340 1.84 -20.04 -5.66
C ARG A 340 2.77 -19.05 -6.35
N ARG A 341 3.93 -18.75 -5.74
CA ARG A 341 5.01 -18.06 -6.46
C ARG A 341 5.44 -18.92 -7.67
N PRO A 342 5.65 -18.33 -8.85
CA PRO A 342 6.40 -18.98 -9.91
C PRO A 342 7.79 -19.34 -9.39
N VAL A 343 8.14 -20.63 -9.43
CA VAL A 343 9.52 -21.04 -9.14
C VAL A 343 10.37 -20.65 -10.35
N PHE A 344 11.02 -19.48 -10.27
CA PHE A 344 12.02 -19.09 -11.26
C PHE A 344 13.20 -20.07 -11.14
N ARG A 345 13.26 -21.04 -12.06
CA ARG A 345 14.45 -21.87 -12.26
C ARG A 345 15.33 -21.14 -13.28
N PRO A 346 16.38 -20.41 -12.87
CA PRO A 346 17.36 -19.93 -13.84
C PRO A 346 18.05 -21.14 -14.48
N ASN A 347 18.01 -21.24 -15.81
CA ASN A 347 18.82 -22.21 -16.53
C ASN A 347 20.29 -21.92 -16.21
N ARG A 348 20.99 -22.90 -15.61
CA ARG A 348 22.42 -22.79 -15.28
C ARG A 348 23.20 -22.63 -16.60
N PRO A 349 23.99 -21.56 -16.75
CA PRO A 349 25.39 -21.65 -16.30
C PRO A 349 25.88 -20.49 -15.42
N LEU A 350 25.22 -19.31 -15.46
CA LEU A 350 25.73 -18.04 -14.92
C LEU A 350 26.07 -18.05 -13.41
N ARG A 351 25.34 -18.84 -12.60
CA ARG A 351 25.65 -19.03 -11.17
C ARG A 351 27.09 -19.51 -10.90
N SER A 352 27.70 -20.22 -11.85
CA SER A 352 29.08 -20.70 -11.71
C SER A 352 30.13 -19.62 -11.94
N LEU A 353 29.82 -18.58 -12.72
CA LEU A 353 30.77 -17.54 -13.10
C LEU A 353 30.97 -16.53 -11.97
N ALA A 354 29.88 -16.09 -11.32
CA ALA A 354 29.94 -15.22 -10.14
C ALA A 354 30.75 -15.86 -8.99
N VAL A 355 30.55 -17.17 -8.75
CA VAL A 355 31.31 -17.95 -7.75
C VAL A 355 32.81 -18.03 -8.11
N ARG A 356 33.15 -18.28 -9.40
CA ARG A 356 34.56 -18.30 -9.85
C ARG A 356 35.23 -16.93 -9.70
N LEU A 357 34.57 -15.85 -10.11
CA LEU A 357 35.09 -14.47 -9.99
C LEU A 357 35.35 -14.09 -8.53
N ALA A 358 34.41 -14.37 -7.62
CA ALA A 358 34.60 -14.14 -6.18
C ALA A 358 35.78 -14.96 -5.61
N ALA A 359 35.89 -16.24 -6.00
CA ALA A 359 36.97 -17.12 -5.55
C ALA A 359 38.36 -16.78 -6.15
N ILE A 360 38.42 -16.06 -7.27
CA ILE A 360 39.66 -15.49 -7.83
C ILE A 360 40.06 -14.23 -7.05
N ALA A 361 39.10 -13.34 -6.78
CA ALA A 361 39.33 -12.11 -6.01
C ALA A 361 39.82 -12.39 -4.58
N GLY A 362 39.29 -13.41 -3.90
CA GLY A 362 39.72 -13.79 -2.55
C GLY A 362 41.15 -14.34 -2.46
N ARG A 363 41.62 -15.08 -3.47
CA ARG A 363 42.84 -15.91 -3.35
C ARG A 363 44.18 -15.17 -3.43
N ARG A 364 44.24 -13.87 -3.75
CA ARG A 364 45.53 -13.20 -4.05
C ARG A 364 45.78 -11.81 -3.44
N THR A 365 44.80 -11.14 -2.81
CA THR A 365 44.97 -9.72 -2.45
C THR A 365 44.44 -9.28 -1.08
N GLY A 366 43.63 -10.09 -0.38
CA GLY A 366 43.01 -9.67 0.89
C GLY A 366 42.16 -8.40 0.78
N GLY A 367 41.56 -8.16 -0.39
CA GLY A 367 40.80 -6.97 -0.73
C GLY A 367 39.39 -6.91 -0.11
N HIS A 368 38.61 -5.92 -0.54
CA HIS A 368 37.22 -5.71 -0.12
C HIS A 368 36.29 -6.14 -1.25
N ALA A 369 35.49 -7.20 -1.11
CA ALA A 369 34.49 -7.57 -2.12
C ALA A 369 33.09 -7.10 -1.69
N ILE A 370 32.19 -6.87 -2.64
CA ILE A 370 30.78 -6.55 -2.41
C ILE A 370 29.98 -7.12 -3.60
N ALA A 371 28.92 -7.90 -3.33
CA ALA A 371 28.13 -8.62 -4.34
C ALA A 371 26.62 -8.41 -4.14
N LEU A 372 25.85 -8.67 -5.20
CA LEU A 372 24.39 -8.51 -5.26
C LEU A 372 23.72 -9.73 -5.88
N GLY A 373 22.55 -10.10 -5.38
CA GLY A 373 21.72 -11.15 -5.97
C GLY A 373 21.64 -12.44 -5.15
N ALA A 374 20.81 -13.38 -5.59
CA ALA A 374 20.38 -14.54 -4.82
C ALA A 374 21.55 -15.46 -4.41
N VAL A 375 21.88 -15.44 -3.12
CA VAL A 375 23.11 -16.02 -2.58
C VAL A 375 22.92 -17.48 -2.15
N ASN A 376 23.86 -18.36 -2.48
CA ASN A 376 23.89 -19.72 -1.94
C ASN A 376 25.02 -19.94 -0.91
N ARG A 377 24.96 -21.05 -0.17
CA ARG A 377 25.92 -21.38 0.90
C ARG A 377 27.36 -21.52 0.38
N GLU A 378 27.54 -22.05 -0.83
CA GLU A 378 28.85 -22.24 -1.47
C GLU A 378 29.53 -20.90 -1.77
N PHE A 379 28.76 -19.89 -2.21
CA PHE A 379 29.26 -18.54 -2.43
C PHE A 379 29.66 -17.84 -1.12
N LEU A 380 28.86 -18.01 -0.06
CA LEU A 380 29.18 -17.43 1.26
C LEU A 380 30.48 -18.00 1.85
N GLU A 381 30.72 -19.30 1.72
CA GLU A 381 31.98 -19.95 2.12
C GLU A 381 33.20 -19.41 1.35
N ALA A 382 33.04 -18.97 0.10
CA ALA A 382 34.12 -18.39 -0.70
C ALA A 382 34.47 -16.93 -0.32
N LEU A 383 33.63 -16.26 0.49
CA LEU A 383 33.83 -14.87 0.91
C LEU A 383 34.45 -14.71 2.30
N LYS A 384 34.60 -15.79 3.09
CA LYS A 384 34.93 -15.73 4.52
C LYS A 384 36.30 -15.11 4.85
N ASP A 385 37.26 -15.19 3.93
CA ASP A 385 38.64 -14.73 4.14
C ASP A 385 38.89 -13.28 3.67
N LEU A 386 37.83 -12.53 3.31
CA LEU A 386 37.91 -11.15 2.82
C LEU A 386 37.82 -10.11 3.95
N LYS A 387 38.52 -8.98 3.80
CA LYS A 387 38.46 -7.86 4.77
C LYS A 387 37.11 -7.15 4.80
N THR A 388 36.32 -7.26 3.74
CA THR A 388 34.92 -6.81 3.70
C THR A 388 34.20 -7.62 2.62
N ALA A 389 32.96 -8.01 2.91
CA ALA A 389 32.04 -8.73 2.04
C ALA A 389 30.63 -8.19 2.28
N VAL A 390 29.81 -8.01 1.23
CA VAL A 390 28.36 -7.80 1.38
C VAL A 390 27.60 -8.54 0.29
N ALA A 391 26.34 -8.91 0.59
CA ALA A 391 25.50 -9.84 -0.14
C ALA A 391 24.02 -9.59 0.21
N ASP A 392 23.08 -9.87 -0.73
CA ASP A 392 21.63 -9.70 -0.53
C ASP A 392 20.80 -10.76 -1.26
N ASP A 393 20.23 -11.71 -0.51
CA ASP A 393 18.77 -11.93 -0.53
C ASP A 393 18.23 -12.34 0.86
N ARG A 394 16.92 -12.49 0.98
CA ARG A 394 16.21 -12.57 2.27
C ARG A 394 16.30 -13.96 2.93
N ARG A 395 17.25 -14.13 3.85
CA ARG A 395 17.35 -15.25 4.83
C ARG A 395 17.17 -16.67 4.24
N PRO A 396 18.27 -17.41 4.03
CA PRO A 396 18.31 -18.82 4.39
C PRO A 396 18.17 -18.92 5.92
N ALA A 397 17.28 -19.78 6.42
CA ALA A 397 16.97 -19.88 7.86
C ALA A 397 18.05 -20.58 8.72
N SER A 398 19.25 -20.83 8.17
CA SER A 398 20.25 -21.74 8.74
C SER A 398 21.69 -21.31 8.45
N LEU A 399 22.06 -20.10 8.84
CA LEU A 399 23.46 -19.63 8.84
C LEU A 399 23.94 -19.47 10.30
N PRO A 400 25.10 -20.04 10.68
CA PRO A 400 25.72 -19.75 11.97
C PRO A 400 26.26 -18.31 11.98
N GLU A 401 26.37 -17.71 13.16
CA GLU A 401 27.12 -16.47 13.36
C GLU A 401 28.62 -16.77 13.23
N THR A 402 29.19 -16.51 12.06
CA THR A 402 30.64 -16.67 11.81
C THR A 402 31.40 -15.37 12.06
N ASP A 403 32.59 -15.53 12.64
CA ASP A 403 33.38 -14.47 13.28
C ASP A 403 33.71 -13.22 12.43
N GLY A 404 33.62 -12.06 13.09
CA GLY A 404 34.53 -10.91 12.95
C GLY A 404 34.52 -10.07 11.66
N ALA A 405 34.51 -10.68 10.47
CA ALA A 405 34.85 -9.99 9.21
C ALA A 405 33.65 -9.51 8.37
N LEU A 406 32.47 -10.12 8.56
CA LEU A 406 31.25 -9.77 7.83
C LEU A 406 30.45 -8.68 8.57
N ARG A 407 30.49 -7.44 8.04
CA ARG A 407 29.61 -6.36 8.48
C ARG A 407 28.37 -6.26 7.60
N ARG A 408 27.21 -6.52 8.20
CA ARG A 408 25.89 -6.41 7.57
C ARG A 408 25.42 -4.95 7.53
N PHE A 409 24.91 -4.52 6.38
CA PHE A 409 24.21 -3.24 6.21
C PHE A 409 22.84 -3.51 5.60
N ASP A 410 21.77 -2.98 6.19
CA ASP A 410 20.44 -3.02 5.60
C ASP A 410 20.34 -1.90 4.55
N LEU A 411 20.66 -2.23 3.30
CA LEU A 411 20.48 -1.34 2.15
C LEU A 411 19.09 -1.58 1.53
N SER A 412 18.37 -0.50 1.21
CA SER A 412 17.18 -0.60 0.37
C SER A 412 17.57 -1.16 -1.01
N PRO A 413 16.74 -1.99 -1.66
CA PRO A 413 17.18 -2.84 -2.77
C PRO A 413 17.47 -2.02 -4.04
N GLU A 414 18.72 -1.59 -4.20
CA GLU A 414 19.38 -1.13 -5.43
C GLU A 414 20.81 -0.68 -5.10
N LEU A 415 21.83 -1.27 -5.76
CA LEU A 415 23.28 -0.97 -5.73
C LEU A 415 24.19 -1.56 -4.64
N TYR A 416 25.31 -2.13 -5.10
CA TYR A 416 26.46 -2.57 -4.30
C TYR A 416 27.76 -2.42 -5.13
N LEU A 417 28.93 -2.40 -4.48
CA LEU A 417 30.13 -1.67 -4.95
C LEU A 417 31.46 -2.23 -4.38
N ALA A 418 32.33 -2.92 -5.11
CA ALA A 418 33.49 -3.69 -4.56
C ALA A 418 34.91 -3.18 -4.92
N ARG A 419 35.97 -3.82 -4.36
CA ARG A 419 37.42 -3.46 -4.43
C ARG A 419 38.45 -4.60 -4.78
N CYS A 420 38.79 -4.89 -6.06
CA CYS A 420 40.12 -5.46 -6.49
C CYS A 420 40.76 -4.95 -7.84
N LYS A 421 42.13 -4.97 -7.96
CA LYS A 421 43.00 -4.89 -9.20
C LYS A 421 44.09 -5.97 -9.12
N PRO A 422 44.63 -6.50 -10.23
CA PRO A 422 45.81 -7.38 -10.19
C PRO A 422 47.17 -6.69 -9.98
N SER A 423 47.26 -5.34 -9.99
CA SER A 423 48.55 -4.63 -9.82
C SER A 423 48.57 -3.47 -8.81
N ALA A 424 47.41 -2.92 -8.37
CA ALA A 424 47.33 -1.96 -7.25
C ALA A 424 45.88 -1.69 -6.77
N LYS A 425 45.48 -2.12 -5.57
CA LYS A 425 44.36 -1.56 -4.74
C LYS A 425 42.97 -1.21 -5.36
N ALA A 426 42.65 -1.56 -6.61
CA ALA A 426 41.46 -1.04 -7.32
C ALA A 426 40.17 -1.82 -7.10
N SER A 427 39.14 -1.56 -7.94
CA SER A 427 37.74 -1.89 -7.72
C SER A 427 36.99 -2.69 -8.78
N PHE A 428 35.89 -3.31 -8.33
CA PHE A 428 34.97 -4.20 -9.07
C PHE A 428 33.51 -3.86 -8.71
N ILE A 429 32.52 -4.21 -9.53
CA ILE A 429 31.08 -4.27 -9.19
C ILE A 429 30.45 -5.41 -10.00
N LEU A 430 29.67 -6.29 -9.38
CA LEU A 430 28.89 -7.31 -10.09
C LEU A 430 27.39 -7.01 -9.98
N LEU A 431 26.72 -6.90 -11.12
CA LEU A 431 25.28 -6.72 -11.23
C LEU A 431 24.63 -8.02 -11.72
N ASP A 432 23.66 -8.55 -10.98
CA ASP A 432 22.93 -9.77 -11.38
C ASP A 432 21.75 -9.47 -12.32
N GLU A 433 21.62 -10.36 -13.31
CA GLU A 433 20.60 -10.52 -14.34
C GLU A 433 20.07 -9.31 -15.15
N ARG A 434 19.36 -9.64 -16.25
CA ARG A 434 18.95 -8.73 -17.33
C ARG A 434 18.04 -7.59 -16.83
N MET A 435 18.65 -6.45 -16.49
CA MET A 435 17.92 -5.26 -16.08
C MET A 435 17.46 -4.43 -17.29
N PRO A 436 16.21 -3.93 -17.33
CA PRO A 436 15.79 -3.01 -18.38
C PRO A 436 16.71 -1.76 -18.45
N PRO A 437 17.06 -1.23 -19.64
CA PRO A 437 18.04 -0.15 -19.78
C PRO A 437 17.76 1.10 -18.93
N ALA A 438 16.49 1.49 -18.79
CA ALA A 438 16.09 2.62 -17.94
C ALA A 438 16.36 2.34 -16.44
N ARG A 439 16.21 1.09 -15.99
CA ARG A 439 16.55 0.66 -14.62
C ARG A 439 18.05 0.62 -14.44
N LEU A 440 18.81 0.07 -15.40
CA LEU A 440 20.28 0.10 -15.39
C LEU A 440 20.80 1.54 -15.32
N LYS A 441 20.26 2.48 -16.11
CA LYS A 441 20.69 3.88 -16.07
C LYS A 441 20.44 4.50 -14.70
N ALA A 442 19.21 4.41 -14.20
CA ALA A 442 18.88 4.94 -12.87
C ALA A 442 19.66 4.26 -11.73
N LEU A 443 20.16 3.04 -11.95
CA LEU A 443 21.07 2.34 -11.05
C LEU A 443 22.47 2.97 -11.12
N ILE A 444 23.07 3.05 -12.31
CA ILE A 444 24.41 3.60 -12.50
C ILE A 444 24.49 5.07 -12.07
N ASP A 445 23.51 5.91 -12.45
CA ASP A 445 23.43 7.33 -12.08
C ASP A 445 23.50 7.54 -10.55
N ARG A 446 23.01 6.59 -9.74
CA ARG A 446 22.98 6.67 -8.27
C ARG A 446 24.24 6.17 -7.57
N ALA A 447 25.03 5.28 -8.20
CA ALA A 447 26.25 4.73 -7.59
C ALA A 447 27.55 5.18 -8.24
N ALA A 448 27.55 5.67 -9.48
CA ALA A 448 28.75 6.28 -10.07
C ALA A 448 29.36 7.39 -9.18
N PRO A 449 28.60 8.20 -8.39
CA PRO A 449 29.16 9.14 -7.42
C PRO A 449 29.70 8.51 -6.14
N LEU A 450 29.30 7.27 -5.81
CA LEU A 450 29.74 6.52 -4.63
C LEU A 450 30.89 5.55 -4.94
N ALA A 451 31.13 5.31 -6.23
CA ALA A 451 32.15 4.40 -6.70
C ALA A 451 33.53 5.01 -6.56
N LEU A 452 34.49 4.18 -6.17
CA LEU A 452 35.90 4.54 -6.14
C LEU A 452 36.39 4.62 -7.59
N ASP A 453 37.29 5.57 -7.90
CA ASP A 453 37.60 5.94 -9.29
C ASP A 453 38.12 4.79 -10.16
N ASP A 454 38.68 3.76 -9.53
CA ASP A 454 39.19 2.56 -10.16
C ASP A 454 38.22 1.36 -10.13
N ALA A 455 36.91 1.63 -10.04
CA ALA A 455 35.85 0.62 -10.08
C ALA A 455 35.53 0.10 -11.49
N LEU A 456 35.75 -1.20 -11.67
CA LEU A 456 35.36 -1.98 -12.84
C LEU A 456 33.96 -2.58 -12.67
N TRP A 457 33.01 -2.14 -13.45
CA TRP A 457 31.64 -2.64 -13.47
C TRP A 457 31.52 -3.83 -14.41
N ILE A 458 30.90 -4.92 -13.97
CA ILE A 458 30.70 -6.15 -14.73
C ILE A 458 29.20 -6.48 -14.77
N LEU A 459 28.64 -6.57 -15.99
CA LEU A 459 27.25 -6.94 -16.24
C LEU A 459 27.18 -8.12 -17.23
N PRO A 460 26.53 -9.25 -16.89
CA PRO A 460 26.24 -10.30 -17.87
C PRO A 460 25.11 -9.85 -18.82
N VAL A 461 25.39 -9.88 -20.12
CA VAL A 461 24.48 -9.43 -21.19
C VAL A 461 24.37 -10.48 -22.30
N THR A 462 23.25 -10.49 -23.02
CA THR A 462 23.14 -11.24 -24.29
C THR A 462 23.69 -10.41 -25.44
N ALA A 463 24.10 -11.04 -26.55
CA ALA A 463 24.54 -10.35 -27.77
C ALA A 463 23.54 -9.28 -28.26
N THR A 464 22.24 -9.52 -28.12
CA THR A 464 21.16 -8.58 -28.46
C THR A 464 21.02 -7.41 -27.48
N ASP A 465 21.47 -7.58 -26.24
CA ASP A 465 21.42 -6.55 -25.20
C ASP A 465 22.66 -5.62 -25.22
N VAL A 466 23.80 -6.07 -25.78
CA VAL A 466 25.12 -5.40 -25.68
C VAL A 466 25.05 -3.93 -26.05
N GLN A 467 24.55 -3.58 -27.23
CA GLN A 467 24.59 -2.20 -27.74
C GLN A 467 23.78 -1.24 -26.85
N THR A 468 22.59 -1.67 -26.44
CA THR A 468 21.69 -0.86 -25.61
C THR A 468 22.26 -0.63 -24.21
N HIS A 469 22.88 -1.64 -23.61
CA HIS A 469 23.50 -1.50 -22.29
C HIS A 469 24.84 -0.77 -22.37
N ALA A 470 25.60 -0.95 -23.45
CA ALA A 470 26.84 -0.22 -23.71
C ALA A 470 26.62 1.29 -23.82
N ALA A 471 25.54 1.73 -24.47
CA ALA A 471 25.17 3.14 -24.53
C ALA A 471 24.88 3.74 -23.14
N VAL A 472 24.25 2.98 -22.24
CA VAL A 472 23.98 3.40 -20.86
C VAL A 472 25.28 3.56 -20.06
N PHE A 473 26.23 2.62 -20.20
CA PHE A 473 27.54 2.73 -19.56
C PHE A 473 28.40 3.87 -20.14
N ALA A 474 28.42 4.03 -21.47
CA ALA A 474 29.21 5.08 -22.12
C ALA A 474 28.79 6.49 -21.67
N HIS A 475 27.49 6.73 -21.52
CA HIS A 475 26.95 7.99 -21.01
C HIS A 475 27.34 8.30 -19.55
N ALA A 476 27.61 7.27 -18.73
CA ALA A 476 27.87 7.44 -17.29
C ALA A 476 29.36 7.55 -16.93
N PHE A 477 30.25 7.05 -17.78
CA PHE A 477 31.69 6.95 -17.51
C PHE A 477 32.58 7.68 -18.54
N ASP A 478 31.97 8.36 -19.52
CA ASP A 478 32.63 9.16 -20.56
C ASP A 478 33.67 8.37 -21.39
N GLY A 479 33.40 7.08 -21.59
CA GLY A 479 34.27 6.13 -22.28
C GLY A 479 33.54 4.87 -22.73
N ALA A 480 34.02 4.21 -23.78
CA ALA A 480 33.36 3.03 -24.35
C ALA A 480 33.58 1.77 -23.49
N PRO A 481 32.51 1.08 -23.03
CA PRO A 481 32.66 -0.18 -22.31
C PRO A 481 33.11 -1.31 -23.25
N ARG A 482 33.83 -2.29 -22.71
CA ARG A 482 34.31 -3.46 -23.47
C ARG A 482 33.35 -4.62 -23.34
N TRP A 483 33.02 -5.27 -24.45
CA TRP A 483 32.22 -6.51 -24.45
C TRP A 483 33.11 -7.72 -24.74
N HIS A 484 32.91 -8.79 -23.97
CA HIS A 484 33.63 -10.05 -24.09
C HIS A 484 32.61 -11.21 -24.19
N PRO A 485 32.50 -11.91 -25.34
CA PRO A 485 31.68 -13.10 -25.45
C PRO A 485 32.21 -14.23 -24.55
N HIS A 486 31.32 -15.09 -24.07
CA HIS A 486 31.66 -16.21 -23.19
C HIS A 486 31.10 -17.53 -23.71
N GLY A 487 31.98 -18.37 -24.28
CA GLY A 487 31.72 -19.76 -24.61
C GLY A 487 31.92 -20.09 -26.09
N ASP A 488 32.82 -21.03 -26.37
CA ASP A 488 32.89 -21.73 -27.65
C ASP A 488 32.02 -22.99 -27.59
N GLY A 489 31.15 -23.21 -28.57
CA GLY A 489 30.40 -24.47 -28.70
C GLY A 489 28.94 -24.34 -29.12
N ASP A 490 28.72 -24.33 -30.44
CA ASP A 490 27.60 -24.92 -31.19
C ASP A 490 26.36 -25.42 -30.40
N THR A 491 25.66 -24.50 -29.74
CA THR A 491 24.28 -24.71 -29.29
C THR A 491 23.45 -23.47 -29.62
N ALA A 492 22.44 -23.65 -30.48
CA ALA A 492 21.64 -22.55 -30.99
C ALA A 492 20.80 -21.89 -29.88
N GLY A 493 21.26 -20.75 -29.35
CA GLY A 493 20.59 -20.10 -28.22
C GLY A 493 21.26 -18.82 -27.70
N SER A 494 21.52 -17.85 -28.58
CA SER A 494 21.98 -16.46 -28.28
C SER A 494 23.29 -16.35 -27.46
N PRO A 495 24.41 -15.85 -28.05
CA PRO A 495 25.67 -15.70 -27.31
C PRO A 495 25.49 -14.85 -26.05
N GLN A 496 25.99 -15.34 -24.92
CA GLN A 496 26.10 -14.59 -23.67
C GLN A 496 27.52 -14.04 -23.54
N GLY A 497 27.66 -12.89 -22.89
CA GLY A 497 28.96 -12.27 -22.65
C GLY A 497 28.95 -11.32 -21.46
N LEU A 498 30.12 -10.79 -21.14
CA LEU A 498 30.33 -9.81 -20.09
C LEU A 498 30.53 -8.44 -20.72
N LEU A 499 29.79 -7.45 -20.25
CA LEU A 499 30.06 -6.04 -20.50
C LEU A 499 30.84 -5.49 -19.32
N ILE A 500 31.98 -4.83 -19.59
CA ILE A 500 32.94 -4.34 -18.60
C ILE A 500 33.12 -2.82 -18.80
N ALA A 501 32.93 -2.02 -17.74
CA ALA A 501 32.99 -0.55 -17.79
C ALA A 501 33.78 0.05 -16.60
N GLY A 502 34.32 1.25 -16.75
CA GLY A 502 35.10 1.96 -15.73
C GLY A 502 35.73 3.25 -16.31
N ARG A 503 36.23 4.16 -15.46
CA ARG A 503 36.78 5.45 -15.89
C ARG A 503 38.13 5.31 -16.63
N ASP A 504 39.06 4.52 -16.08
CA ASP A 504 40.41 4.29 -16.66
C ASP A 504 40.58 2.83 -17.12
N LEU A 505 40.04 2.49 -18.29
CA LEU A 505 39.95 1.12 -18.81
C LEU A 505 41.11 0.70 -19.75
N ASP A 506 42.27 0.40 -19.15
CA ASP A 506 43.42 -0.19 -19.86
C ASP A 506 43.13 -1.59 -20.44
N ALA A 507 43.77 -1.91 -21.56
CA ALA A 507 43.48 -3.13 -22.32
C ALA A 507 44.05 -4.42 -21.70
N ALA A 508 45.29 -4.37 -21.20
CA ALA A 508 46.00 -5.55 -20.71
C ALA A 508 45.41 -6.15 -19.41
N PRO A 509 45.05 -5.36 -18.37
CA PRO A 509 44.53 -5.90 -17.11
C PRO A 509 43.22 -6.68 -17.27
N VAL A 510 42.40 -6.33 -18.28
CA VAL A 510 41.13 -7.03 -18.57
C VAL A 510 41.39 -8.39 -19.24
N ALA A 511 42.36 -8.47 -20.15
CA ALA A 511 42.74 -9.72 -20.79
C ALA A 511 43.30 -10.74 -19.78
N ASP A 512 44.19 -10.30 -18.88
CA ASP A 512 44.76 -11.13 -17.82
C ASP A 512 43.72 -11.57 -16.77
N MET A 513 42.72 -10.73 -16.50
CA MET A 513 41.61 -11.11 -15.62
C MET A 513 40.76 -12.22 -16.23
N LEU A 514 40.50 -12.16 -17.55
CA LEU A 514 39.66 -13.14 -18.25
C LEU A 514 40.40 -14.46 -18.52
N SER A 515 41.72 -14.43 -18.79
CA SER A 515 42.53 -15.63 -18.97
C SER A 515 42.66 -16.48 -17.70
N ALA A 516 42.46 -15.87 -16.52
CA ALA A 516 42.39 -16.58 -15.24
C ALA A 516 41.06 -17.33 -15.00
N ILE A 517 40.07 -17.21 -15.89
CA ILE A 517 38.74 -17.82 -15.76
C ILE A 517 38.65 -19.09 -16.62
N ASP A 518 39.24 -20.21 -16.16
CA ASP A 518 39.03 -21.51 -16.80
C ASP A 518 37.56 -21.96 -16.58
N VAL A 519 36.75 -21.97 -17.64
CA VAL A 519 35.35 -22.47 -17.63
C VAL A 519 35.21 -23.70 -18.52
N ARG A 520 35.77 -24.82 -18.08
CA ARG A 520 35.50 -26.11 -18.71
C ARG A 520 34.02 -26.48 -18.62
N PRO A 521 33.41 -27.02 -19.70
CA PRO A 521 32.08 -27.60 -19.63
C PRO A 521 32.07 -28.81 -18.66
N LEU A 522 30.96 -28.98 -17.94
CA LEU A 522 30.67 -30.25 -17.27
C LEU A 522 30.48 -31.35 -18.31
N PRO A 523 30.91 -32.60 -18.04
CA PRO A 523 30.77 -33.70 -19.00
C PRO A 523 29.31 -33.91 -19.39
N ALA A 524 29.08 -34.22 -20.68
CA ALA A 524 27.76 -34.20 -21.32
C ALA A 524 26.76 -35.27 -20.82
N THR A 525 27.17 -36.14 -19.88
CA THR A 525 26.34 -37.24 -19.37
C THR A 525 26.45 -37.35 -17.85
N LEU A 526 25.35 -37.05 -17.16
CA LEU A 526 25.05 -37.64 -15.85
C LEU A 526 24.35 -38.98 -16.08
N PRO A 527 24.75 -40.09 -15.43
CA PRO A 527 24.02 -41.35 -15.54
C PRO A 527 22.61 -41.19 -14.94
N ALA A 528 21.60 -41.70 -15.65
CA ALA A 528 20.21 -41.52 -15.27
C ALA A 528 19.84 -42.32 -14.02
N ARG A 529 19.26 -41.63 -13.02
CA ARG A 529 18.26 -42.12 -12.07
C ARG A 529 17.54 -40.94 -11.39
#